data_AF-A0A183HJ74-F1
#
_entry.id   AF-A0A183HJ74-F1
#
_cell.length_a   1.000
_cell.length_b   1.000
_cell.length_c   1.000
_cell.angle_alpha   90.00
_cell.angle_beta   90.00
_cell.angle_gamma   90.00
#
_symmetry.space_group_name_H-M   'P 1'
#
loop_
_entity.id
_entity.type
_entity.pdbx_description
1 polymer ?
#
loop_
_entity_poly.entity_id
_entity_poly.type
_entity_poly.pdbx_seq_one_letter_code
_entity_poly.pdbx_strand_id
1 'polypeptide(L)'
;MVAKDYKRKAHFALSNKEDFSFDLDEFGLANRKDTKPLVAARSKKGKFFMKEEFSVENLKKFVEDVIGDKLEPHMKSEEPPEEQGDVKVVVAKTFKEMITDVEKDVLIEFYAPWCGHCKALAPKYDELGQKLSNEPGVVIAKMDATANDVPPPFQVQG
;
A
#
# COMPACT_ATOMS: atom_id res chain seq x y z
N MET A 1 6.44 -26.43 15.19
CA MET A 1 7.41 -26.18 16.28
C MET A 1 7.24 -24.75 16.80
N VAL A 2 7.50 -23.72 15.99
CA VAL A 2 7.34 -22.30 16.35
C VAL A 2 5.95 -21.94 16.89
N ALA A 3 4.86 -22.31 16.20
CA ALA A 3 3.50 -21.93 16.62
C ALA A 3 3.11 -22.38 18.05
N LYS A 4 3.73 -23.45 18.58
CA LYS A 4 3.48 -23.91 19.96
C LYS A 4 4.05 -22.93 20.99
N ASP A 5 5.16 -22.28 20.67
CA ASP A 5 5.88 -21.38 21.58
C ASP A 5 5.17 -20.03 21.75
N TYR A 6 4.34 -19.64 20.77
CA TYR A 6 3.58 -18.38 20.77
C TYR A 6 2.07 -18.59 20.99
N LYS A 7 1.68 -19.70 21.63
CA LYS A 7 0.28 -19.99 21.95
C LYS A 7 -0.32 -18.82 22.75
N ARG A 8 -1.51 -18.36 22.33
CA ARG A 8 -2.24 -17.19 22.89
C ARG A 8 -1.58 -15.82 22.63
N LYS A 9 -0.44 -15.75 21.95
CA LYS A 9 0.20 -14.50 21.53
C LYS A 9 0.03 -14.23 20.04
N ALA A 10 0.01 -15.27 19.21
CA ALA A 10 -0.24 -15.18 17.79
C ALA A 10 -1.10 -16.36 17.30
N HIS A 11 -1.83 -16.13 16.21
CA HIS A 11 -2.54 -17.16 15.46
C HIS A 11 -1.75 -17.46 14.18
N PHE A 12 -1.63 -18.73 13.84
CA PHE A 12 -0.93 -19.19 12.65
C PHE A 12 -1.92 -19.95 11.77
N ALA A 13 -1.90 -19.67 10.48
CA ALA A 13 -2.64 -20.40 9.46
C ALA A 13 -1.68 -20.73 8.31
N LEU A 14 -1.96 -21.81 7.59
CA LEU A 14 -1.27 -22.19 6.37
C LEU A 14 -2.31 -22.24 5.25
N SER A 15 -1.99 -21.60 4.13
CA SER A 15 -2.88 -21.49 2.98
C SER A 15 -2.11 -21.75 1.69
N ASN A 16 -2.82 -22.19 0.65
CA ASN A 16 -2.27 -22.27 -0.70
C ASN A 16 -2.13 -20.85 -1.29
N LYS A 17 -0.99 -20.59 -1.93
CA LYS A 17 -0.70 -19.31 -2.60
C LYS A 17 -1.67 -19.00 -3.76
N GLU A 18 -2.14 -20.02 -4.46
CA GLU A 18 -3.02 -19.89 -5.63
C GLU A 18 -4.44 -19.49 -5.17
N ASP A 19 -4.97 -20.21 -4.18
CA ASP A 19 -6.31 -19.99 -3.64
C ASP A 19 -6.45 -18.64 -2.91
N PHE A 20 -5.35 -18.14 -2.32
CA PHE A 20 -5.31 -16.90 -1.53
C PHE A 20 -4.44 -15.82 -2.18
N SER A 21 -4.39 -15.81 -3.52
CA SER A 21 -3.60 -14.84 -4.29
C SER A 21 -4.03 -13.39 -4.04
N PHE A 22 -5.33 -13.14 -3.84
CA PHE A 22 -5.85 -11.80 -3.47
C PHE A 22 -5.35 -11.34 -2.10
N ASP A 23 -5.40 -12.19 -1.07
CA ASP A 23 -4.88 -11.84 0.25
C ASP A 23 -3.38 -11.56 0.20
N LEU A 24 -2.63 -12.31 -0.60
CA LEU A 24 -1.19 -12.08 -0.79
C LEU A 24 -0.89 -10.77 -1.53
N ASP A 25 -1.79 -10.31 -2.41
CA ASP A 25 -1.64 -9.02 -3.09
C ASP A 25 -1.71 -7.85 -2.11
N GLU A 26 -2.50 -7.95 -1.04
CA GLU A 26 -2.53 -6.93 0.02
C GLU A 26 -1.18 -6.76 0.73
N PHE A 27 -0.32 -7.79 0.69
CA PHE A 27 1.06 -7.76 1.18
C PHE A 27 2.09 -7.53 0.08
N GLY A 28 1.67 -7.32 -1.17
CA GLY A 28 2.55 -7.18 -2.33
C GLY A 28 3.27 -8.49 -2.73
N LEU A 29 2.73 -9.65 -2.34
CA LEU A 29 3.38 -10.95 -2.47
C LEU A 29 2.80 -11.84 -3.58
N ALA A 30 1.68 -11.46 -4.21
CA ALA A 30 0.97 -12.30 -5.18
C ALA A 30 1.88 -12.79 -6.32
N ASN A 31 2.74 -11.90 -6.85
CA ASN A 31 3.60 -12.17 -8.00
C ASN A 31 4.95 -12.82 -7.66
N ARG A 32 5.26 -13.06 -6.37
CA ARG A 32 6.52 -13.71 -5.96
C ARG A 32 6.56 -15.17 -6.41
N LYS A 33 7.66 -15.60 -7.01
CA LYS A 33 7.85 -16.98 -7.55
C LYS A 33 8.70 -17.88 -6.66
N ASP A 34 8.81 -17.56 -5.37
CA ASP A 34 9.63 -18.34 -4.44
C ASP A 34 9.10 -19.76 -4.29
N THR A 35 10.02 -20.72 -4.20
CA THR A 35 9.72 -22.14 -3.97
C THR A 35 9.50 -22.46 -2.50
N LYS A 36 9.93 -21.58 -1.60
CA LYS A 36 9.73 -21.70 -0.15
C LYS A 36 8.48 -20.92 0.31
N PRO A 37 7.88 -21.29 1.46
CA PRO A 37 6.71 -20.61 1.98
C PRO A 37 6.92 -19.10 2.17
N LEU A 38 5.96 -18.31 1.73
CA LEU A 38 5.88 -16.88 2.04
C LEU A 38 5.22 -16.69 3.41
N VAL A 39 5.71 -15.74 4.19
CA VAL A 39 5.20 -15.46 5.53
C VAL A 39 4.72 -14.02 5.59
N ALA A 40 3.44 -13.85 5.89
CA ALA A 40 2.80 -12.57 6.14
C ALA A 40 2.08 -12.60 7.49
N ALA A 41 1.97 -11.44 8.15
CA ALA A 41 1.32 -11.27 9.43
C ALA A 41 0.49 -9.99 9.45
N ARG A 42 -0.65 -10.01 10.13
CA ARG A 42 -1.48 -8.83 10.37
C ARG A 42 -1.56 -8.60 11.87
N SER A 43 -1.33 -7.37 12.30
CA SER A 43 -1.51 -6.92 13.68
C SER A 43 -2.35 -5.65 13.72
N LYS A 44 -2.63 -5.11 14.92
CA LYS A 44 -3.30 -3.80 15.05
C LYS A 44 -2.49 -2.65 14.44
N LYS A 45 -1.17 -2.81 14.28
CA LYS A 45 -0.28 -1.82 13.68
C LYS A 45 -0.23 -1.89 12.15
N GLY A 46 -0.78 -2.94 11.55
CA GLY A 46 -0.87 -3.06 10.10
C GLY A 46 -0.47 -4.43 9.58
N LYS A 47 -0.04 -4.44 8.32
CA LYS A 47 0.38 -5.61 7.56
C LYS A 47 1.89 -5.76 7.66
N PHE A 48 2.42 -6.96 7.74
CA PHE A 48 3.85 -7.24 7.78
C PHE A 48 4.14 -8.46 6.93
N PHE A 49 5.33 -8.54 6.34
CA PHE A 49 5.78 -9.75 5.68
C PHE A 49 7.27 -9.98 5.93
N MET A 50 7.66 -11.25 5.91
CA MET A 50 9.04 -11.65 6.09
C MET A 50 9.81 -11.45 4.79
N LYS A 51 10.84 -10.58 4.82
CA LYS A 51 11.71 -10.32 3.66
C LYS A 51 12.74 -11.43 3.44
N GLU A 52 13.23 -12.01 4.53
CA GLU A 52 14.20 -13.11 4.52
C GLU A 52 13.56 -14.41 4.00
N GLU A 53 14.38 -15.32 3.50
CA GLU A 53 13.91 -16.63 3.04
C GLU A 53 13.37 -17.47 4.21
N PHE A 54 12.42 -18.35 3.95
CA PHE A 54 11.82 -19.17 5.01
C PHE A 54 12.83 -20.13 5.64
N SER A 55 12.98 -19.97 6.96
CA SER A 55 13.61 -20.92 7.87
C SER A 55 12.89 -20.87 9.21
N VAL A 56 13.07 -21.89 10.05
CA VAL A 56 12.47 -21.91 11.40
C VAL A 56 13.00 -20.75 12.26
N GLU A 57 14.27 -20.41 12.11
CA GLU A 57 14.94 -19.32 12.84
C GLU A 57 14.40 -17.96 12.40
N ASN A 58 14.30 -17.74 11.08
CA ASN A 58 13.80 -16.49 10.52
C ASN A 58 12.32 -16.29 10.86
N LEU A 59 11.52 -17.36 10.79
CA LEU A 59 10.12 -17.31 11.21
C LEU A 59 9.98 -16.93 12.68
N LYS A 60 10.81 -17.51 13.56
CA LYS A 60 10.78 -17.21 14.99
C LYS A 60 11.11 -15.74 15.25
N LYS A 61 12.20 -15.25 14.67
CA LYS A 61 12.63 -13.84 14.75
C LYS A 61 11.55 -12.90 14.21
N PHE A 62 10.98 -13.20 13.04
CA PHE A 62 9.91 -12.41 12.45
C PHE A 62 8.69 -12.30 13.37
N VAL A 63 8.25 -13.42 13.96
CA VAL A 63 7.12 -13.43 14.92
C VAL A 63 7.45 -12.59 16.15
N GLU A 64 8.66 -12.70 16.69
CA GLU A 64 9.09 -11.89 17.85
C GLU A 64 9.15 -10.40 17.53
N ASP A 65 9.60 -10.04 16.33
CA ASP A 65 9.69 -8.64 15.91
C ASP A 65 8.31 -8.05 15.58
N VAL A 66 7.37 -8.83 15.04
CA VAL A 66 5.97 -8.41 14.86
C VAL A 66 5.27 -8.24 16.22
N ILE A 67 5.39 -9.20 17.14
CA ILE A 67 4.76 -9.12 18.47
C ILE A 67 5.40 -8.02 19.32
N GLY A 68 6.72 -7.83 19.18
CA GLY A 68 7.49 -6.79 19.85
C GLY A 68 7.39 -5.42 19.18
N ASP A 69 6.58 -5.27 18.14
CA ASP A 69 6.39 -4.03 17.38
C ASP A 69 7.69 -3.37 16.88
N LYS A 70 8.67 -4.19 16.48
CA LYS A 70 9.97 -3.71 15.99
C LYS A 70 10.02 -3.54 14.48
N LEU A 71 8.98 -3.98 13.77
CA LEU A 71 8.88 -3.85 12.31
C LEU A 71 7.98 -2.68 11.94
N GLU A 72 8.35 -2.03 10.84
CA GLU A 72 7.47 -1.08 10.17
C GLU A 72 6.41 -1.84 9.36
N PRO A 73 5.14 -1.40 9.39
CA PRO A 73 4.09 -2.02 8.61
C PRO A 73 4.39 -1.88 7.11
N HIS A 74 4.14 -2.95 6.38
CA HIS A 74 4.08 -2.92 4.93
C HIS A 74 2.92 -2.06 4.47
N MET A 75 3.25 -1.14 3.58
CA MET A 75 2.31 -0.32 2.83
C MET A 75 2.46 -0.69 1.34
N LYS A 76 1.36 -1.14 0.73
CA LYS A 76 1.29 -1.39 -0.71
C LYS A 76 1.46 -0.05 -1.43
N SER A 77 2.42 0.02 -2.35
CA SER A 77 2.69 1.22 -3.13
C SER A 77 3.21 0.81 -4.49
N GLU A 78 2.77 1.50 -5.52
CA GLU A 78 3.44 1.52 -6.81
C GLU A 78 4.79 2.26 -6.70
N GLU A 79 5.62 2.13 -7.74
CA GLU A 79 6.80 2.98 -7.88
C GLU A 79 6.36 4.39 -8.30
N PRO A 80 6.97 5.44 -7.73
CA PRO A 80 6.71 6.80 -8.19
C PRO A 80 7.07 6.93 -9.68
N PRO A 81 6.27 7.66 -10.47
CA PRO A 81 6.61 7.88 -11.88
C PRO A 81 7.88 8.73 -11.99
N GLU A 82 8.69 8.46 -13.02
CA GLU A 82 9.93 9.22 -13.30
C GLU A 82 9.64 10.68 -13.65
N GLU A 83 8.50 10.93 -14.31
CA GLU A 83 8.06 12.26 -14.73
C GLU A 83 6.65 12.56 -14.21
N GLN A 84 6.42 13.82 -13.83
CA GLN A 84 5.15 14.30 -13.29
C GLN A 84 4.49 15.28 -14.27
N GLY A 85 3.21 15.07 -14.57
CA GLY A 85 2.41 15.98 -15.40
C GLY A 85 1.81 17.14 -14.61
N ASP A 86 0.84 17.83 -15.23
CA ASP A 86 0.04 18.89 -14.58
C ASP A 86 -0.83 18.34 -13.45
N VAL A 87 -1.39 17.15 -13.65
CA VAL A 87 -1.97 16.34 -12.58
C VAL A 87 -0.88 15.43 -11.99
N LYS A 88 -0.54 15.65 -10.73
CA LYS A 88 0.48 14.89 -10.01
C LYS A 88 -0.01 13.48 -9.73
N VAL A 89 0.78 12.48 -10.11
CA VAL A 89 0.49 11.09 -9.79
C VAL A 89 1.15 10.77 -8.47
N VAL A 90 0.33 10.39 -7.50
CA VAL A 90 0.73 10.13 -6.12
C VAL A 90 0.59 8.65 -5.84
N VAL A 91 1.64 8.08 -5.25
CA VAL A 91 1.68 6.69 -4.78
C VAL A 91 1.81 6.70 -3.26
N ALA A 92 1.55 5.58 -2.59
CA ALA A 92 1.56 5.56 -1.13
C ALA A 92 2.90 6.03 -0.53
N LYS A 93 4.04 5.68 -1.16
CA LYS A 93 5.39 6.13 -0.77
C LYS A 93 5.57 7.65 -0.80
N THR A 94 4.99 8.34 -1.77
CA THR A 94 5.14 9.80 -1.96
C THR A 94 3.98 10.58 -1.37
N PHE A 95 2.96 9.91 -0.84
CA PHE A 95 1.75 10.55 -0.35
C PHE A 95 2.04 11.61 0.72
N LYS A 96 2.88 11.29 1.70
CA LYS A 96 3.20 12.21 2.79
C LYS A 96 3.86 13.49 2.30
N GLU A 97 4.88 13.36 1.46
CA GLU A 97 5.64 14.48 0.92
C GLU A 97 4.86 15.31 -0.12
N MET A 98 3.93 14.70 -0.87
CA MET A 98 3.18 15.38 -1.93
C MET A 98 1.84 15.94 -1.47
N ILE A 99 1.24 15.40 -0.40
CA ILE A 99 -0.12 15.72 0.03
C ILE A 99 -0.17 16.35 1.42
N THR A 100 0.51 15.78 2.42
CA THR A 100 0.32 16.20 3.82
C THR A 100 1.38 17.17 4.33
N ASP A 101 2.60 17.09 3.81
CA ASP A 101 3.74 17.90 4.26
C ASP A 101 3.95 19.15 3.38
N VAL A 102 3.04 19.44 2.45
CA VAL A 102 3.13 20.60 1.54
C VAL A 102 2.43 21.83 2.10
N GLU A 103 3.03 23.01 1.92
CA GLU A 103 2.41 24.31 2.21
C GLU A 103 1.55 24.80 1.03
N LYS A 104 0.69 23.92 0.50
CA LYS A 104 -0.20 24.20 -0.64
C LYS A 104 -1.57 23.56 -0.42
N ASP A 105 -2.59 24.12 -1.04
CA ASP A 105 -3.90 23.50 -1.11
C ASP A 105 -3.86 22.35 -2.12
N VAL A 106 -4.22 21.14 -1.69
CA VAL A 106 -4.17 19.96 -2.55
C VAL A 106 -5.56 19.40 -2.80
N LEU A 107 -5.91 19.28 -4.08
CA LEU A 107 -7.06 18.49 -4.51
C LEU A 107 -6.54 17.13 -5.00
N ILE A 108 -6.93 16.06 -4.34
CA ILE A 108 -6.55 14.69 -4.71
C ILE A 108 -7.77 13.85 -5.09
N GLU A 109 -7.71 13.19 -6.25
CA GLU A 109 -8.67 12.17 -6.67
C GLU A 109 -8.14 10.78 -6.31
N PHE A 110 -8.85 10.06 -5.46
CA PHE A 110 -8.65 8.63 -5.27
C PHE A 110 -9.54 7.86 -6.26
N TYR A 111 -8.94 7.13 -7.19
CA TYR A 111 -9.67 6.44 -8.25
C TYR A 111 -9.39 4.94 -8.27
N ALA A 112 -10.23 4.22 -9.01
CA ALA A 112 -9.99 2.84 -9.41
C ALA A 112 -9.99 2.75 -10.95
N PRO A 113 -9.02 2.07 -11.59
CA PRO A 113 -8.89 2.03 -13.06
C PRO A 113 -10.09 1.42 -13.78
N TRP A 114 -10.91 0.65 -13.08
CA TRP A 114 -12.11 -0.01 -13.60
C TRP A 114 -13.41 0.76 -13.30
N CYS A 115 -13.37 1.82 -12.48
CA CYS A 115 -14.55 2.61 -12.15
C CYS A 115 -14.97 3.48 -13.34
N GLY A 116 -16.20 3.26 -13.83
CA GLY A 116 -16.75 4.00 -14.98
C GLY A 116 -16.89 5.51 -14.73
N HIS A 117 -17.27 5.92 -13.51
CA HIS A 117 -17.38 7.33 -13.15
C HIS A 117 -16.01 8.02 -13.10
N CYS A 118 -14.97 7.37 -12.58
CA CYS A 118 -13.61 7.90 -12.58
C CYS A 118 -13.10 8.09 -14.03
N LYS A 119 -13.37 7.14 -14.93
CA LYS A 119 -13.01 7.29 -16.35
C LYS A 119 -13.69 8.50 -17.01
N ALA A 120 -14.92 8.79 -16.63
CA ALA A 120 -15.65 9.96 -17.14
C ALA A 120 -15.10 11.27 -16.54
N LEU A 121 -14.62 11.25 -15.29
CA LEU A 121 -14.04 12.40 -14.61
C LEU A 121 -12.61 12.71 -15.11
N ALA A 122 -11.80 11.70 -15.40
CA ALA A 122 -10.41 11.83 -15.82
C ALA A 122 -10.12 12.97 -16.83
N PRO A 123 -10.82 13.08 -17.98
CA PRO A 123 -10.53 14.16 -18.94
C PRO A 123 -10.84 15.57 -18.38
N LYS A 124 -11.83 15.69 -17.49
CA LYS A 124 -12.16 16.96 -16.82
C LYS A 124 -11.17 17.29 -15.71
N TYR A 125 -10.67 16.27 -15.03
CA TYR A 125 -9.65 16.41 -14.01
C TYR A 125 -8.29 16.81 -14.60
N ASP A 126 -7.93 16.25 -15.75
CA ASP A 126 -6.73 16.64 -16.49
C ASP A 126 -6.84 18.09 -17.03
N GLU A 127 -8.03 18.49 -17.54
CA GLU A 127 -8.31 19.89 -17.93
C GLU A 127 -8.16 20.87 -16.75
N LEU A 128 -8.61 20.46 -15.56
CA LEU A 128 -8.44 21.24 -14.32
C LEU A 128 -6.96 21.38 -13.94
N GLY A 129 -6.20 20.29 -14.00
CA GLY A 129 -4.75 20.29 -13.75
C GLY A 129 -4.01 21.26 -14.67
N GLN A 130 -4.32 21.24 -15.97
CA GLN A 130 -3.74 22.17 -16.95
C GLN A 130 -4.06 23.62 -16.62
N LYS A 131 -5.32 23.94 -16.28
CA LYS A 131 -5.76 25.30 -15.95
C LYS A 131 -5.09 25.86 -14.69
N LEU A 132 -4.83 25.00 -13.71
CA LEU A 132 -4.23 25.37 -12.43
C LEU A 132 -2.71 25.15 -12.37
N SER A 133 -2.08 24.71 -13.47
CA SER A 133 -0.63 24.44 -13.55
C SER A 133 0.25 25.63 -13.14
N ASN A 134 -0.22 26.86 -13.37
CA ASN A 134 0.49 28.10 -13.03
C ASN A 134 0.07 28.71 -11.69
N GLU A 135 -0.90 28.11 -10.99
CA GLU A 135 -1.34 28.61 -9.68
C GLU A 135 -0.41 28.07 -8.58
N PRO A 136 0.45 28.90 -7.98
CA PRO A 136 1.55 28.41 -7.14
C PRO A 136 1.08 27.74 -5.85
N GLY A 137 -0.12 28.08 -5.37
CA GLY A 137 -0.69 27.60 -4.12
C GLY A 137 -1.57 26.35 -4.24
N VAL A 138 -1.80 25.82 -5.44
CA VAL A 138 -2.70 24.68 -5.64
C VAL A 138 -1.97 23.50 -6.30
N VAL A 139 -2.25 22.29 -5.83
CA VAL A 139 -1.77 21.03 -6.43
C VAL A 139 -2.98 20.18 -6.80
N ILE A 140 -3.04 19.75 -8.06
CA ILE A 140 -4.01 18.76 -8.52
C ILE A 140 -3.32 17.42 -8.59
N ALA A 141 -3.80 16.44 -7.84
CA ALA A 141 -3.20 15.13 -7.70
C ALA A 141 -4.21 14.00 -7.94
N LYS A 142 -3.72 12.82 -8.31
CA LYS A 142 -4.51 11.59 -8.41
C LYS A 142 -3.73 10.39 -7.89
N MET A 143 -4.45 9.43 -7.32
CA MET A 143 -3.89 8.19 -6.76
C MET A 143 -4.80 7.01 -7.08
N ASP A 144 -4.21 5.92 -7.58
CA ASP A 144 -4.91 4.65 -7.72
C ASP A 144 -5.03 3.98 -6.35
N ALA A 145 -6.22 4.01 -5.77
CA ALA A 145 -6.50 3.44 -4.45
C ALA A 145 -6.61 1.91 -4.44
N THR A 146 -6.54 1.25 -5.61
CA THR A 146 -6.53 -0.22 -5.74
C THR A 146 -5.11 -0.77 -5.77
N ALA A 147 -4.16 0.03 -6.25
CA ALA A 147 -2.75 -0.31 -6.34
C ALA A 147 -1.92 0.24 -5.17
N ASN A 148 -2.46 1.18 -4.39
CA ASN A 148 -1.76 1.85 -3.30
C ASN A 148 -2.60 1.87 -2.01
N ASP A 149 -1.97 1.57 -0.87
CA ASP A 149 -2.58 1.75 0.45
C ASP A 149 -2.72 3.25 0.75
N VAL A 150 -3.93 3.69 1.11
CA VAL A 150 -4.22 5.09 1.41
C VAL A 150 -3.92 5.40 2.88
N PRO A 151 -3.05 6.38 3.17
CA PRO A 151 -2.72 6.72 4.56
C PRO A 151 -3.90 7.37 5.31
N PRO A 152 -4.05 7.15 6.63
CA PRO A 152 -4.97 7.94 7.47
C PRO A 152 -4.65 9.44 7.40
N PRO A 153 -5.64 10.35 7.57
CA PRO A 153 -7.04 10.10 7.94
C PRO A 153 -7.99 9.80 6.77
N PHE A 154 -7.48 9.70 5.55
CA PHE A 154 -8.30 9.56 4.35
C PHE A 154 -9.02 8.20 4.33
N GLN A 155 -10.33 8.23 4.07
CA GLN A 155 -11.17 7.04 3.96
C GLN A 155 -11.77 7.01 2.55
N VAL A 156 -11.25 6.12 1.70
CA VAL A 156 -11.76 5.92 0.35
C VAL A 156 -12.87 4.88 0.40
N GLN A 157 -14.04 5.25 -0.12
CA GLN A 157 -15.20 4.38 -0.26
C GLN A 157 -15.64 4.39 -1.72
N GLY A 158 -16.04 3.22 -2.22
CA GLY A 158 -16.56 3.02 -3.57
C GLY A 158 -18.05 2.74 -3.57
#